data_AF-A0A2T4A7R0-F1
#
_entry.id   AF-A0A2T4A7R0-F1
#
_cell.length_a   1.000
_cell.length_b   1.000
_cell.length_c   1.000
_cell.angle_alpha   90.00
_cell.angle_beta   90.00
_cell.angle_gamma   90.00
#
_symmetry.space_group_name_H-M   'P 1'
#
loop_
_entity.id
_entity.type
_entity.pdbx_description
1 polymer ?
#
loop_
_entity_poly.entity_id
_entity_poly.type
_entity_poly.pdbx_seq_one_letter_code
_entity_poly.pdbx_strand_id
1 'polypeptide(L)'
;LLKTLKTFNWFEDFNEEAIRVCHRSGPSNEIGRIGTDCHAASVTLACQSISFEQLTGCYSVDAVPFFQAVDFRWAWPSLTTLSLTCSLFAMPEKCDEIATLLERVGMAAQRMP
;
A
#
# COMPACT_ATOMS: atom_id res chain seq x y z
N LEU A 1 -19.83 -23.64 -7.50
CA LEU A 1 -19.55 -22.19 -7.50
C LEU A 1 -18.30 -21.95 -6.66
N LEU A 2 -17.18 -21.57 -7.28
CA LEU A 2 -16.05 -21.02 -6.50
C LEU A 2 -16.54 -19.73 -5.85
N LYS A 3 -16.46 -19.64 -4.52
CA LYS A 3 -16.62 -18.36 -3.82
C LYS A 3 -15.41 -17.51 -4.20
N THR A 4 -15.61 -16.51 -5.05
CA THR A 4 -14.57 -15.50 -5.32
C THR A 4 -14.38 -14.65 -4.07
N LEU A 5 -13.13 -14.47 -3.65
CA LEU A 5 -12.79 -13.66 -2.49
C LEU A 5 -13.16 -12.19 -2.78
N LYS A 6 -13.99 -11.60 -1.91
CA LYS A 6 -14.49 -10.22 -2.06
C LYS A 6 -13.80 -9.24 -1.13
N THR A 7 -13.51 -9.68 0.09
CA THR A 7 -12.82 -8.89 1.11
C THR A 7 -11.43 -9.47 1.32
N PHE A 8 -10.41 -8.63 1.19
CA PHE A 8 -9.03 -8.99 1.47
C PHE A 8 -8.44 -8.04 2.51
N ASN A 9 -7.96 -8.62 3.61
CA ASN A 9 -7.34 -7.89 4.70
C ASN A 9 -5.94 -8.47 4.95
N TRP A 10 -4.91 -7.69 4.68
CA TRP A 10 -3.52 -8.04 4.96
C TRP A 10 -3.01 -7.20 6.12
N PHE A 11 -2.77 -7.88 7.24
CA PHE A 11 -2.10 -7.31 8.39
C PHE A 11 -0.85 -8.14 8.66
N GLU A 12 0.31 -7.52 8.62
CA GLU A 12 1.54 -8.11 9.14
C GLU A 12 1.90 -7.42 10.45
N ASP A 13 2.05 -8.23 11.49
CA ASP A 13 2.51 -7.76 12.80
C ASP A 13 4.05 -7.69 12.75
N PHE A 14 4.57 -6.55 12.34
CA PHE A 14 5.98 -6.25 12.58
C PHE A 14 6.14 -5.78 14.01
N ASN A 15 6.85 -6.57 14.80
CA ASN A 15 7.32 -6.17 16.11
C ASN A 15 8.14 -4.87 15.95
N GLU A 16 7.55 -3.73 16.35
CA GLU A 16 8.15 -2.39 16.19
C GLU A 16 9.57 -2.30 16.77
N GLU A 17 9.90 -3.15 17.74
CA GLU A 17 11.23 -3.24 18.33
C GLU A 17 12.30 -3.73 17.35
N ALA A 18 11.96 -4.63 16.40
CA ALA A 18 12.91 -5.07 15.39
C ALA A 18 13.29 -3.92 14.43
N ILE A 19 12.30 -3.09 14.06
CA ILE A 19 12.50 -1.91 13.21
C ILE A 19 13.34 -0.86 13.97
N ARG A 20 13.03 -0.60 15.25
CA ARG A 20 13.77 0.34 16.10
C ARG A 20 15.22 -0.08 16.35
N VAL A 21 15.48 -1.37 16.57
CA VAL A 21 16.84 -1.92 16.75
C VAL A 21 17.65 -1.79 15.46
N CYS A 22 17.04 -2.04 14.30
CA CYS A 22 17.70 -1.85 13.01
C CYS A 22 18.04 -0.37 12.75
N HIS A 23 17.15 0.57 13.07
CA HIS A 23 17.43 2.01 12.92
C HIS A 23 18.58 2.53 13.80
N ARG A 24 18.84 1.92 14.96
CA ARG A 24 19.96 2.32 15.84
C ARG A 24 21.33 1.78 15.40
N SER A 25 21.38 0.77 14.53
CA SER A 25 22.58 -0.03 14.29
C SER A 25 23.33 0.30 12.99
N GLY A 26 23.01 1.42 12.33
CA GLY A 26 23.50 1.73 10.97
C GLY A 26 22.71 0.95 9.89
N PRO A 27 22.99 1.15 8.59
CA PRO A 27 22.16 0.61 7.52
C PRO A 27 22.33 -0.92 7.46
N SER A 28 21.51 -1.65 8.21
CA SER A 28 21.43 -3.09 8.09
C SER A 28 20.70 -3.42 6.78
N ASN A 29 21.23 -4.39 6.03
CA ASN A 29 20.61 -4.92 4.81
C ASN A 29 19.18 -5.48 5.03
N GLU A 30 18.74 -5.58 6.29
CA GLU A 30 17.39 -6.04 6.66
C GLU A 30 16.32 -4.97 6.43
N ILE A 31 16.62 -3.68 6.68
CA ILE A 31 15.68 -2.59 6.36
C ILE A 31 15.46 -2.52 4.84
N GLY A 32 16.53 -2.71 4.07
CA GLY A 32 16.44 -2.77 2.60
C GLY A 32 15.60 -3.94 2.10
N ARG A 33 15.68 -5.10 2.76
CA ARG A 33 14.83 -6.27 2.45
C ARG A 33 13.36 -6.03 2.77
N ILE A 34 13.06 -5.53 3.98
CA ILE A 34 11.68 -5.20 4.39
C ILE A 34 11.06 -4.16 3.44
N GLY A 35 11.83 -3.14 3.04
CA GLY A 35 11.40 -2.14 2.06
C GLY A 35 11.22 -2.69 0.62
N THR A 36 11.99 -3.69 0.23
CA THR A 36 11.86 -4.34 -1.08
C THR A 36 10.65 -5.29 -1.11
N ASP A 37 10.43 -6.01 -0.02
CA ASP A 37 9.31 -6.94 0.13
C ASP A 37 7.98 -6.17 0.21
N CYS A 38 7.95 -5.02 0.90
CA CYS A 38 6.76 -4.17 0.94
C CYS A 38 6.42 -3.57 -0.43
N HIS A 39 7.43 -3.26 -1.26
CA HIS A 39 7.21 -2.81 -2.63
C HIS A 39 6.54 -3.90 -3.48
N ALA A 40 7.10 -5.12 -3.48
CA ALA A 40 6.56 -6.23 -4.27
C ALA A 40 5.13 -6.62 -3.85
N ALA A 41 4.86 -6.64 -2.53
CA ALA A 41 3.53 -6.88 -1.99
C ALA A 41 2.53 -5.80 -2.44
N SER A 42 2.91 -4.52 -2.36
CA SER A 42 2.06 -3.40 -2.76
C SER A 42 1.72 -3.41 -4.25
N VAL A 43 2.70 -3.68 -5.12
CA VAL A 43 2.50 -3.80 -6.56
C VAL A 43 1.56 -4.97 -6.89
N THR A 44 1.79 -6.12 -6.26
CA THR A 44 0.94 -7.31 -6.46
C THR A 44 -0.49 -7.04 -6.03
N LEU A 45 -0.67 -6.38 -4.88
CA LEU A 45 -1.98 -6.06 -4.36
C LEU A 45 -2.71 -5.03 -5.22
N ALA A 46 -1.99 -4.05 -5.80
CA ALA A 46 -2.56 -3.11 -6.75
C ALA A 46 -3.18 -3.85 -7.95
N CYS A 47 -2.46 -4.79 -8.55
CA CYS A 47 -2.98 -5.60 -9.67
C CYS A 47 -4.22 -6.41 -9.30
N GLN A 48 -4.29 -6.94 -8.08
CA GLN A 48 -5.42 -7.76 -7.62
C GLN A 48 -6.63 -6.92 -7.18
N SER A 49 -6.40 -5.66 -6.81
CA SER A 49 -7.41 -4.77 -6.22
C SER A 49 -8.68 -4.61 -7.05
N ILE A 50 -8.57 -4.69 -8.38
CA ILE A 50 -9.70 -4.57 -9.33
C ILE A 50 -10.80 -5.60 -9.06
N SER A 51 -10.43 -6.78 -8.53
CA SER A 51 -11.37 -7.89 -8.30
C SER A 51 -12.01 -7.88 -6.90
N PHE A 52 -11.61 -6.96 -6.02
CA PHE A 52 -12.10 -6.91 -4.64
C PHE A 52 -13.22 -5.89 -4.45
N GLU A 53 -14.06 -6.15 -3.45
CA GLU A 53 -15.05 -5.20 -2.93
C GLU A 53 -14.47 -4.36 -1.79
N GLN A 54 -13.57 -4.97 -1.01
CA GLN A 54 -12.92 -4.34 0.13
C GLN A 54 -11.46 -4.78 0.21
N LEU A 55 -10.57 -3.81 0.33
CA LEU A 55 -9.15 -4.04 0.42
C LEU A 55 -8.54 -3.24 1.58
N THR A 56 -7.97 -3.95 2.54
CA THR A 56 -7.18 -3.34 3.63
C THR A 56 -5.77 -3.92 3.64
N GLY A 57 -4.76 -3.06 3.68
CA GLY A 57 -3.36 -3.44 3.79
C GLY A 57 -2.62 -2.56 4.80
N CYS A 58 -1.93 -3.19 5.75
CA CYS A 58 -1.13 -2.48 6.75
C CYS A 58 0.30 -3.01 6.83
N TYR A 59 1.23 -2.12 7.17
CA TYR A 59 2.67 -2.36 7.37
C TYR A 59 3.43 -2.85 6.13
N SER A 60 3.14 -4.05 5.62
CA SER A 60 3.81 -4.68 4.48
C SER A 60 3.27 -4.22 3.13
N VAL A 61 2.26 -3.36 3.18
CA VAL A 61 1.69 -2.71 2.01
C VAL A 61 1.71 -1.22 2.27
N ASP A 62 2.36 -0.49 1.38
CA ASP A 62 2.47 0.95 1.43
C ASP A 62 1.70 1.58 0.27
N ALA A 63 0.99 2.66 0.55
CA ALA A 63 0.19 3.38 -0.42
C ALA A 63 1.03 3.90 -1.60
N VAL A 64 2.28 4.32 -1.39
CA VAL A 64 3.14 4.88 -2.44
C VAL A 64 3.40 3.88 -3.56
N PRO A 65 4.04 2.71 -3.32
CA PRO A 65 4.25 1.71 -4.36
C PRO A 65 2.94 1.12 -4.91
N PHE A 66 1.89 1.03 -4.08
CA PHE A 66 0.56 0.62 -4.54
C PHE A 66 0.02 1.56 -5.64
N PHE A 67 -0.07 2.86 -5.36
CA PHE A 67 -0.58 3.85 -6.32
C PHE A 67 0.42 4.18 -7.44
N GLN A 68 1.69 3.76 -7.32
CA GLN A 68 2.64 3.76 -8.43
C GLN A 68 2.37 2.66 -9.46
N ALA A 69 1.91 1.49 -9.00
CA ALA A 69 1.55 0.36 -9.86
C ALA A 69 0.17 0.50 -10.53
N VAL A 70 -0.70 1.36 -9.99
CA VAL A 70 -2.02 1.63 -10.56
C VAL A 70 -1.90 2.30 -11.94
N ASP A 71 -2.49 1.67 -12.95
CA ASP A 71 -2.61 2.25 -14.28
C ASP A 71 -3.77 3.28 -14.31
N PHE A 72 -3.55 4.41 -14.98
CA PHE A 72 -4.54 5.48 -15.11
C PHE A 72 -5.80 5.06 -15.91
N ARG A 73 -5.87 3.86 -16.48
CA ARG A 73 -7.06 3.33 -17.17
C ARG A 73 -7.86 2.36 -16.30
N TRP A 74 -7.34 1.99 -15.13
CA TRP A 74 -8.05 1.10 -14.23
C TRP A 74 -9.29 1.78 -13.65
N ALA A 75 -10.31 0.95 -13.47
CA ALA A 75 -11.52 1.25 -12.74
C ALA A 75 -11.83 0.05 -11.84
N TRP A 76 -12.43 0.32 -10.69
CA TRP A 76 -12.78 -0.71 -9.73
C TRP A 76 -14.29 -0.85 -9.69
N PRO A 77 -14.89 -1.79 -10.43
CA PRO A 77 -16.35 -1.86 -10.54
C PRO A 77 -17.06 -2.18 -9.21
N SER A 78 -16.32 -2.74 -8.24
CA SER A 78 -16.89 -3.25 -6.99
C SER A 78 -16.18 -2.76 -5.74
N LEU A 79 -15.01 -2.10 -5.84
CA LEU A 79 -14.18 -1.74 -4.69
C LEU A 79 -14.76 -0.52 -3.97
N THR A 80 -15.50 -0.76 -2.89
CA THR A 80 -16.14 0.29 -2.07
C THR A 80 -15.24 0.76 -0.93
N THR A 81 -14.24 -0.02 -0.56
CA THR A 81 -13.31 0.34 0.52
C THR A 81 -11.88 0.00 0.13
N LEU A 82 -11.01 0.99 0.24
CA LEU A 82 -9.56 0.85 0.12
C LEU A 82 -8.91 1.56 1.31
N SER A 83 -8.17 0.81 2.12
CA SER A 83 -7.44 1.35 3.27
C SER A 83 -6.02 0.83 3.27
N LEU A 84 -5.04 1.73 3.17
CA LEU A 84 -3.62 1.39 3.10
C LEU A 84 -2.83 2.23 4.09
N THR A 85 -1.78 1.66 4.66
CA THR A 85 -0.78 2.44 5.41
C THR A 85 0.06 3.28 4.44
N CYS A 86 0.48 4.47 4.88
CA CYS A 86 1.31 5.37 4.09
C CYS A 86 2.47 5.90 4.95
N SER A 87 3.66 5.37 4.71
CA SER A 87 4.90 5.80 5.36
C SER A 87 5.25 7.25 5.06
N LEU A 88 4.83 7.77 3.89
CA LEU A 88 5.13 9.12 3.44
C LEU A 88 4.56 10.20 4.37
N PHE A 89 3.44 9.94 5.06
CA PHE A 89 2.88 10.88 6.03
C PHE A 89 3.72 11.03 7.31
N ALA A 90 4.69 10.14 7.55
CA ALA A 90 5.66 10.30 8.62
C ALA A 90 6.85 11.22 8.22
N MET A 91 6.91 11.66 6.96
CA MET A 91 7.98 12.47 6.37
C MET A 91 7.42 13.82 5.87
N PRO A 92 7.07 14.74 6.79
CA PRO A 92 6.40 16.00 6.44
C PRO A 92 7.23 16.91 5.52
N GLU A 93 8.54 16.70 5.43
CA GLU A 93 9.44 17.40 4.50
C GLU A 93 9.18 17.06 3.02
N LYS A 94 8.44 15.97 2.74
CA LYS A 94 8.13 15.48 1.38
C LYS A 94 6.77 15.95 0.86
N CYS A 95 6.45 17.23 1.07
CA CYS A 95 5.15 17.82 0.68
C CYS A 95 4.74 17.53 -0.77
N ASP A 96 5.68 17.62 -1.72
CA ASP A 96 5.37 17.41 -3.15
C ASP A 96 5.03 15.95 -3.47
N GLU A 97 5.74 14.99 -2.85
CA GLU A 97 5.42 13.57 -2.97
C GLU A 97 4.06 13.26 -2.35
N ILE A 98 3.74 13.89 -1.21
CA ILE A 98 2.44 13.75 -0.54
C ILE A 98 1.31 14.26 -1.44
N ALA A 99 1.47 15.45 -2.01
CA ALA A 99 0.49 16.03 -2.91
C ALA A 99 0.25 15.13 -4.13
N THR A 100 1.33 14.63 -4.74
CA THR A 100 1.27 13.70 -5.87
C THR A 100 0.54 12.40 -5.52
N LEU A 101 0.79 11.84 -4.33
CA LEU A 101 0.09 10.65 -3.86
C LEU A 101 -1.40 10.91 -3.67
N LEU A 102 -1.76 12.02 -3.02
CA LEU A 102 -3.16 12.39 -2.78
C LEU A 102 -3.93 12.62 -4.08
N GLU A 103 -3.30 13.19 -5.11
CA GLU A 103 -3.92 13.32 -6.44
C GLU A 103 -4.24 11.94 -7.05
N ARG A 104 -3.30 10.99 -6.98
CA ARG A 104 -3.53 9.61 -7.46
C ARG A 104 -4.64 8.91 -6.69
N VAL A 105 -4.67 9.08 -5.35
CA VAL A 105 -5.74 8.56 -4.50
C VAL A 105 -7.08 9.14 -4.93
N GLY A 106 -7.15 10.46 -5.17
CA GLY A 106 -8.37 11.12 -5.63
C GLY A 106 -8.84 10.59 -6.99
N MET A 107 -7.94 10.43 -7.96
CA MET A 107 -8.26 9.85 -9.27
C MET A 107 -8.76 8.40 -9.16
N ALA A 108 -8.18 7.59 -8.28
CA ALA A 108 -8.62 6.23 -8.06
C ALA A 108 -10.01 6.20 -7.40
N ALA A 109 -10.24 7.04 -6.39
CA ALA A 109 -11.52 7.15 -5.68
C ALA A 109 -12.67 7.56 -6.61
N GLN A 110 -12.42 8.41 -7.61
CA GLN A 110 -13.42 8.76 -8.63
C GLN A 110 -13.86 7.58 -9.52
N ARG A 111 -13.11 6.48 -9.50
CA ARG A 111 -13.36 5.27 -10.30
C ARG A 111 -13.70 4.06 -9.46
N MET A 112 -13.94 4.29 -8.17
CA MET A 112 -14.53 3.35 -7.23
C MET A 112 -16.03 3.69 -7.09
N PRO A 113 -16.90 2.68 -6.87
CA PRO A 113 -18.32 2.88 -6.57
C PRO A 113 -18.58 3.54 -5.22
#